data_AF-A0A7V6PXU6-F1
#
_entry.id   AF-A0A7V6PXU6-F1
#
_cell.length_a   1.000
_cell.length_b   1.000
_cell.length_c   1.000
_cell.angle_alpha   90.00
_cell.angle_beta   90.00
_cell.angle_gamma   90.00
#
_symmetry.space_group_name_H-M   'P 1'
#
loop_
_entity.id
_entity.type
_entity.pdbx_description
1 polymer ?
#
loop_
_entity_poly.entity_id
_entity_poly.type
_entity_poly.pdbx_seq_one_letter_code
_entity_poly.pdbx_strand_id
1 'polypeptide(L)'
;MLLNTRHFGEIEIDEENIIYFDEGIPGFNHVKKFVLIGSENLEERQEDENEVKKKANNDSCDENSCDDEEALSPFKWLQCVDDPDLAFAIVNPFMIKPDYEIELSDEVIETLEIEKEEDVALYAIVVVPEDISKMTMNLKAPIVINVRNKKGMQAILDTEKYSIRHYIMEEIARQEVEADAGTIKKKRSVYSYRR
;
A
#
# COMPACT_ATOMS: atom_id res chain seq x y z
N MET A 1 -5.25 2.96 -21.47
CA MET A 1 -5.00 1.67 -22.15
C MET A 1 -5.67 0.52 -21.42
N LEU A 2 -6.02 -0.58 -22.11
CA LEU A 2 -6.50 -1.81 -21.46
C LEU A 2 -5.30 -2.64 -20.99
N LEU A 3 -5.33 -3.08 -19.73
CA LEU A 3 -4.29 -3.87 -19.08
C LEU A 3 -4.89 -5.16 -18.50
N ASN A 4 -4.30 -6.30 -18.85
CA ASN A 4 -4.59 -7.57 -18.18
C ASN A 4 -3.79 -7.67 -16.88
N THR A 5 -4.47 -8.00 -15.78
CA THR A 5 -3.89 -8.01 -14.44
C THR A 5 -4.07 -9.37 -13.77
N ARG A 6 -3.16 -9.71 -12.87
CA ARG A 6 -3.17 -10.98 -12.14
C ARG A 6 -4.43 -11.17 -11.29
N HIS A 7 -4.91 -10.09 -10.68
CA HIS A 7 -5.91 -10.14 -9.61
C HIS A 7 -7.25 -9.47 -9.94
N PHE A 8 -7.33 -8.66 -11.00
CA PHE A 8 -8.53 -7.86 -11.33
C PHE A 8 -9.05 -8.09 -12.76
N GLY A 9 -8.45 -9.03 -13.51
CA GLY A 9 -8.79 -9.25 -14.92
C GLY A 9 -8.32 -8.09 -15.78
N GLU A 10 -9.08 -7.78 -16.83
CA GLU A 10 -8.80 -6.64 -17.71
C GLU A 10 -9.37 -5.35 -17.10
N ILE A 11 -8.51 -4.34 -16.95
CA ILE A 11 -8.88 -3.03 -16.43
C ILE A 11 -8.42 -1.93 -17.38
N GLU A 12 -9.09 -0.78 -17.35
CA GLU A 12 -8.64 0.43 -18.03
C GLU A 12 -7.73 1.22 -17.08
N ILE A 13 -6.55 1.60 -17.54
CA ILE A 13 -5.61 2.47 -16.80
C ILE A 13 -5.22 3.67 -17.65
N ASP A 14 -4.92 4.79 -16.99
CA ASP A 14 -4.22 5.90 -17.63
C ASP A 14 -2.74 5.54 -17.82
N GLU A 15 -2.19 5.82 -19.00
CA GLU A 15 -0.75 5.65 -19.27
C GLU A 15 0.10 6.61 -18.42
N GLU A 16 -0.47 7.73 -17.99
CA GLU A 16 0.17 8.68 -17.07
C GLU A 16 0.40 8.08 -15.67
N ASN A 17 -0.31 7.01 -15.32
CA ASN A 17 -0.15 6.29 -14.06
C ASN A 17 0.94 5.20 -14.11
N ILE A 18 1.57 4.98 -15.26
CA ILE A 18 2.67 4.02 -15.39
C ILE A 18 3.91 4.56 -14.69
N ILE A 19 4.45 3.74 -13.79
CA ILE A 19 5.71 3.96 -13.09
C ILE A 19 6.82 3.19 -13.81
N TYR A 20 7.91 3.90 -14.06
CA TYR A 20 9.07 3.40 -14.79
C TYR A 20 10.20 3.04 -13.82
N PHE A 21 10.61 1.78 -13.85
CA PHE A 21 11.75 1.26 -13.10
C PHE A 21 12.89 1.03 -14.08
N ASP A 22 13.75 2.02 -14.30
CA ASP A 22 14.81 1.98 -15.33
C ASP A 22 15.76 0.79 -15.14
N GLU A 23 16.08 0.44 -13.90
CA GLU A 23 16.87 -0.75 -13.53
C GLU A 23 16.01 -2.02 -13.32
N GLY A 24 14.69 -1.87 -13.35
CA GLY A 24 13.72 -2.91 -13.02
C GLY A 24 13.67 -3.16 -11.50
N ILE A 25 13.14 -4.32 -11.13
CA ILE A 25 13.14 -4.80 -9.74
C ILE A 25 14.17 -5.92 -9.64
N PRO A 26 15.04 -5.97 -8.61
CA PRO A 26 15.97 -7.08 -8.39
C PRO A 26 15.33 -8.46 -8.56
N GLY A 27 15.89 -9.27 -9.46
CA GLY A 27 15.34 -10.59 -9.86
C GLY A 27 14.39 -10.54 -11.06
N PHE A 28 13.94 -9.34 -11.44
CA PHE A 28 13.03 -9.03 -12.53
C PHE A 28 13.55 -7.83 -13.36
N ASN A 29 14.86 -7.77 -13.60
CA ASN A 29 15.52 -6.62 -14.24
C ASN A 29 15.07 -6.35 -15.69
N HIS A 30 14.26 -7.21 -16.30
CA HIS A 30 13.77 -7.08 -17.68
C HIS A 30 12.41 -6.38 -17.76
N VAL A 31 11.65 -6.33 -16.67
CA VAL A 31 10.37 -5.61 -16.59
C VAL A 31 10.62 -4.22 -16.02
N LYS A 32 10.03 -3.21 -16.68
CA LYS A 32 10.34 -1.80 -16.42
C LYS A 32 9.11 -0.95 -16.14
N LYS A 33 7.92 -1.46 -16.39
CA LYS A 33 6.68 -0.70 -16.31
C LYS A 33 5.74 -1.35 -15.31
N PHE A 34 5.28 -0.56 -14.36
CA PHE A 34 4.36 -1.02 -13.32
C PHE A 34 3.27 0.02 -13.09
N VAL A 35 2.13 -0.44 -12.58
CA VAL A 35 1.02 0.42 -12.13
C VAL A 35 0.62 0.02 -10.73
N LEU A 36 0.20 1.00 -9.92
CA LEU A 36 -0.36 0.75 -8.59
C LEU A 36 -1.87 0.51 -8.71
N ILE A 37 -2.35 -0.59 -8.14
CA ILE A 37 -3.77 -0.96 -8.14
C ILE A 37 -4.21 -1.25 -6.70
N GLY A 38 -5.31 -0.69 -6.23
CA GLY A 38 -5.88 -0.97 -4.91
C GLY A 38 -6.82 0.14 -4.45
N SER A 39 -7.45 -0.07 -3.30
CA SER A 39 -8.30 0.92 -2.63
C SER A 39 -7.45 2.09 -2.14
N GLU A 40 -7.03 2.95 -3.08
CA GLU A 40 -7.35 4.37 -3.26
C GLU A 40 -6.38 4.88 -4.32
N ASN A 41 -6.85 5.04 -5.56
CA ASN A 41 -6.37 6.11 -6.41
C ASN A 41 -6.85 7.39 -5.73
N LEU A 42 -6.01 8.01 -4.90
CA LEU A 42 -6.32 9.26 -4.19
C LEU A 42 -6.60 10.46 -5.13
N GLU A 43 -6.74 10.22 -6.43
CA GLU A 43 -6.99 11.22 -7.46
C GLU A 43 -8.36 11.07 -8.15
N GLU A 44 -9.10 9.95 -7.98
CA GLU A 44 -10.31 9.69 -8.79
C GLU A 44 -11.67 9.82 -8.07
N ARG A 45 -11.71 10.18 -6.77
CA ARG A 45 -12.99 10.29 -6.04
C ARG A 45 -13.57 11.72 -5.92
N GLN A 46 -12.98 12.73 -6.55
CA GLN A 46 -13.46 14.12 -6.37
C GLN A 46 -14.51 14.61 -7.38
N GLU A 47 -14.82 13.87 -8.46
CA GLU A 47 -15.75 14.39 -9.48
C GLU A 47 -17.19 13.81 -9.39
N ASP A 48 -17.38 12.62 -8.82
CA ASP A 48 -18.69 11.92 -8.93
C ASP A 48 -19.69 12.15 -7.77
N GLU A 49 -19.31 12.81 -6.67
CA GLU A 49 -20.24 13.03 -5.55
C GLU A 49 -21.31 14.11 -5.80
N ASN A 50 -21.20 14.89 -6.88
CA ASN A 50 -22.13 15.99 -7.17
C ASN A 50 -23.31 15.62 -8.08
N GLU A 51 -23.34 14.43 -8.69
CA GLU A 51 -24.43 14.05 -9.61
C GLU A 51 -25.52 13.16 -8.98
N VAL A 52 -25.22 12.46 -7.88
CA VAL A 52 -26.17 11.51 -7.25
C VAL A 52 -27.25 12.20 -6.40
N LYS A 53 -27.02 13.44 -5.92
CA LYS A 53 -27.93 14.14 -4.98
C LYS A 53 -29.19 14.76 -5.60
N LYS A 54 -29.45 14.60 -6.90
CA LYS A 54 -30.63 15.21 -7.56
C LYS A 54 -31.78 14.25 -7.91
N LYS A 55 -31.72 12.97 -7.54
CA LYS A 55 -32.76 12.02 -7.99
C LYS A 55 -33.08 10.90 -7.00
N ALA A 56 -33.60 11.24 -5.83
CA ALA A 56 -34.43 10.33 -5.02
C ALA A 56 -35.25 11.12 -4.00
N ASN A 57 -36.26 11.87 -4.48
CA ASN A 57 -37.41 12.19 -3.66
C ASN A 57 -38.54 11.25 -4.09
N ASN A 58 -39.11 10.58 -3.09
CA ASN A 58 -40.27 9.69 -3.07
C ASN A 58 -40.00 8.18 -3.10
N ASP A 59 -40.64 7.59 -2.10
CA ASP A 59 -41.07 6.22 -1.92
C ASP A 59 -40.16 5.27 -1.12
N SER A 60 -40.82 4.73 -0.10
CA SER A 60 -40.40 3.86 1.00
C SER A 60 -39.84 2.51 0.58
N CYS A 61 -39.20 1.85 1.57
CA CYS A 61 -38.52 0.53 1.56
C CYS A 61 -37.05 0.68 1.14
N ASP A 62 -36.04 0.21 1.86
CA ASP A 62 -35.88 -1.04 2.60
C ASP A 62 -34.88 -0.85 3.76
N GLU A 63 -35.14 -1.44 4.93
CA GLU A 63 -34.16 -1.56 6.02
C GLU A 63 -33.17 -2.69 5.69
N ASN A 64 -32.19 -2.38 4.84
CA ASN A 64 -30.91 -3.11 4.70
C ASN A 64 -29.89 -2.18 4.05
N SER A 65 -29.60 -1.05 4.68
CA SER A 65 -28.32 -0.39 4.47
C SER A 65 -27.28 -1.16 5.29
N CYS A 66 -26.78 -2.25 4.72
CA CYS A 66 -25.42 -2.65 5.02
C CYS A 66 -24.56 -1.53 4.44
N ASP A 67 -24.38 -0.47 5.22
CA ASP A 67 -23.27 0.44 5.05
C ASP A 67 -22.03 -0.41 5.31
N ASP A 68 -21.56 -1.11 4.27
CA ASP A 68 -20.20 -1.62 4.22
C ASP A 68 -19.33 -0.37 4.29
N GLU A 69 -18.96 0.03 5.50
CA GLU A 69 -17.73 0.78 5.70
C GLU A 69 -16.62 -0.14 5.17
N GLU A 70 -16.37 -0.06 3.85
CA GLU A 70 -15.24 -0.69 3.20
C GLU A 70 -13.99 -0.14 3.86
N ALA A 71 -13.55 -0.81 4.92
CA ALA A 71 -12.30 -0.53 5.57
C ALA A 71 -11.22 -0.59 4.49
N LEU A 72 -10.66 0.58 4.18
CA LEU A 72 -9.63 0.74 3.17
C LEU A 72 -8.50 -0.24 3.45
N SER A 73 -8.30 -1.19 2.54
CA SER A 73 -7.22 -2.17 2.68
C SER A 73 -5.88 -1.42 2.62
N PRO A 74 -4.96 -1.63 3.58
CA PRO A 74 -3.63 -1.01 3.54
C PRO A 74 -2.75 -1.59 2.41
N PHE A 75 -3.18 -2.71 1.82
CA PHE A 75 -2.46 -3.41 0.77
C PHE A 75 -2.89 -2.94 -0.62
N LYS A 76 -1.89 -2.70 -1.46
CA LYS A 76 -2.01 -2.43 -2.90
C LYS A 76 -1.26 -3.48 -3.69
N TRP A 77 -1.45 -3.46 -5.00
CA TRP A 77 -0.72 -4.28 -5.97
C TRP A 77 0.16 -3.39 -6.84
N LEU A 78 1.44 -3.74 -6.93
CA LEU A 78 2.34 -3.23 -7.95
C LEU A 78 2.31 -4.21 -9.12
N GLN A 79 1.46 -3.93 -10.10
CA GLN A 79 1.18 -4.80 -11.25
C GLN A 79 2.14 -4.46 -12.39
N CYS A 80 2.83 -5.47 -12.95
CA CYS A 80 3.62 -5.27 -14.16
C CYS A 80 2.70 -5.04 -15.36
N VAL A 81 3.06 -4.07 -16.20
CA VAL A 81 2.32 -3.74 -17.43
C VAL A 81 2.65 -4.73 -18.55
N ASP A 82 3.91 -5.18 -18.62
CA ASP A 82 4.41 -6.04 -19.70
C ASP A 82 4.17 -7.55 -19.42
N ASP A 83 3.93 -7.93 -18.16
CA ASP A 83 3.67 -9.30 -17.73
C ASP A 83 2.45 -9.35 -16.76
N PRO A 84 1.26 -9.74 -17.25
CA PRO A 84 0.05 -9.82 -16.45
C PRO A 84 0.17 -10.71 -15.21
N ASP A 85 0.99 -11.77 -15.26
CA ASP A 85 1.13 -12.72 -14.17
C ASP A 85 2.07 -12.22 -13.06
N LEU A 86 2.82 -11.15 -13.31
CA LEU A 86 3.76 -10.55 -12.37
C LEU A 86 3.13 -9.37 -11.64
N ALA A 87 2.80 -9.57 -10.37
CA ALA A 87 2.34 -8.51 -9.48
C ALA A 87 2.88 -8.72 -8.06
N PHE A 88 3.20 -7.62 -7.38
CA PHE A 88 3.66 -7.64 -5.99
C PHE A 88 2.60 -7.05 -5.06
N ALA A 89 2.26 -7.79 -4.00
CA ALA A 89 1.53 -7.20 -2.89
C ALA A 89 2.46 -6.20 -2.19
N ILE A 90 1.98 -4.99 -1.95
CA ILE A 90 2.75 -3.92 -1.33
C ILE A 90 1.91 -3.21 -0.27
N VAL A 91 2.57 -2.59 0.70
CA VAL A 91 1.93 -1.84 1.79
C VAL A 91 2.74 -0.59 2.08
N ASN A 92 2.08 0.51 2.46
CA ASN A 92 2.80 1.65 3.02
C ASN A 92 3.36 1.23 4.40
N PRO A 93 4.69 1.18 4.60
CA PRO A 93 5.28 0.62 5.81
C PRO A 93 4.86 1.39 7.07
N PHE A 94 4.58 2.69 6.96
CA PHE A 94 4.15 3.53 8.09
C PHE A 94 2.76 3.17 8.62
N MET A 95 1.91 2.51 7.81
CA MET A 95 0.60 2.01 8.28
C MET A 95 0.73 0.80 9.21
N ILE A 96 1.81 0.04 9.08
CA ILE A 96 2.05 -1.18 9.86
C ILE A 96 3.05 -0.91 11.00
N LYS A 97 4.09 -0.13 10.70
CA LYS A 97 5.15 0.26 11.61
C LYS A 97 5.31 1.79 11.61
N PRO A 98 4.54 2.53 12.45
CA PRO A 98 4.54 3.99 12.45
C PRO A 98 5.88 4.65 12.79
N ASP A 99 6.74 3.94 13.53
CA ASP A 99 8.11 4.33 13.90
C ASP A 99 9.17 3.81 12.90
N TYR A 100 8.76 3.41 11.69
CA TYR A 100 9.70 3.09 10.63
C TYR A 100 10.52 4.34 10.25
N GLU A 101 11.82 4.19 10.06
CA GLU A 101 12.77 5.27 9.76
C GLU A 101 13.61 4.85 8.56
N ILE A 102 13.78 5.73 7.59
CA ILE A 102 14.49 5.41 6.35
C ILE A 102 15.41 6.56 5.99
N GLU A 103 16.62 6.21 5.56
CA GLU A 103 17.58 7.13 4.96
C GLU A 103 17.87 6.62 3.55
N LEU A 104 17.53 7.42 2.54
CA LEU A 104 17.83 7.10 1.14
C LEU A 104 19.27 7.52 0.83
N SER A 105 19.99 6.69 0.09
CA SER A 105 21.33 7.04 -0.39
C SER A 105 21.27 8.13 -1.46
N ASP A 106 22.35 8.90 -1.61
CA ASP A 106 22.49 9.92 -2.66
C ASP A 106 22.24 9.32 -4.06
N GLU A 107 22.68 8.08 -4.30
CA GLU A 107 22.43 7.34 -5.55
C GLU A 107 20.94 7.18 -5.86
N VAL A 108 20.12 6.84 -4.84
CA VAL A 108 18.66 6.71 -5.01
C VAL A 108 18.04 8.07 -5.30
N ILE A 109 18.46 9.10 -4.56
CA ILE A 109 17.94 10.47 -4.71
C ILE A 109 18.25 11.01 -6.11
N GLU A 110 19.48 10.83 -6.58
CA GLU A 110 19.92 11.26 -7.91
C GLU A 110 19.19 10.49 -9.03
N THR A 111 19.11 9.16 -8.92
CA THR A 111 18.48 8.29 -9.92
C THR A 111 16.99 8.59 -10.10
N LEU A 112 16.30 8.81 -8.97
CA LEU A 112 14.87 9.12 -8.96
C LEU A 112 14.56 10.60 -9.14
N GLU A 113 15.58 11.47 -9.20
CA GLU A 113 15.45 12.93 -9.31
C GLU A 113 14.56 13.51 -8.18
N ILE A 114 14.75 13.03 -6.95
CA ILE A 114 13.97 13.46 -5.79
C ILE A 114 14.47 14.85 -5.34
N GLU A 115 13.58 15.83 -5.33
CA GLU A 115 13.89 17.18 -4.82
C GLU A 115 13.37 17.40 -3.39
N LYS A 116 12.25 16.75 -3.04
CA LYS A 116 11.57 16.91 -1.75
C LYS A 116 11.05 15.58 -1.23
N GLU A 117 10.91 15.48 0.10
CA GLU A 117 10.28 14.32 0.76
C GLU A 117 8.84 14.08 0.27
N GLU A 118 8.10 15.16 -0.02
CA GLU A 118 6.73 15.12 -0.56
C GLU A 118 6.63 14.43 -1.93
N ASP A 119 7.75 14.37 -2.67
CA ASP A 119 7.79 13.72 -3.97
C ASP A 119 7.85 12.19 -3.83
N VAL A 120 8.09 11.66 -2.62
CA VAL A 120 8.36 10.25 -2.39
C VAL A 120 7.13 9.49 -1.93
N ALA A 121 6.68 8.54 -2.75
CA ALA A 121 5.81 7.46 -2.32
C ALA A 121 6.64 6.22 -1.93
N LEU A 122 6.37 5.67 -0.76
CA LEU A 122 7.14 4.57 -0.17
C LEU A 122 6.27 3.34 0.09
N TYR A 123 6.74 2.18 -0.36
CA TYR A 123 6.05 0.90 -0.16
C TYR A 123 7.03 -0.21 0.22
N ALA A 124 6.58 -1.15 1.04
CA ALA A 124 7.28 -2.40 1.32
C ALA A 124 6.61 -3.56 0.59
N ILE A 125 7.39 -4.45 -0.03
CA ILE A 125 6.86 -5.68 -0.65
C ILE A 125 6.44 -6.64 0.45
N VAL A 126 5.24 -7.19 0.30
CA VAL A 126 4.62 -8.16 1.20
C VAL A 126 4.76 -9.57 0.62
N VAL A 127 5.18 -10.50 1.47
CA VAL A 127 5.18 -11.93 1.19
C VAL A 127 4.01 -12.55 1.96
N VAL A 128 3.08 -13.13 1.22
CA VAL A 128 1.86 -13.77 1.74
C VAL A 128 1.99 -15.29 1.62
N PRO A 129 2.35 -16.01 2.70
CA PRO A 129 2.30 -17.46 2.75
C PRO A 129 0.87 -17.98 3.01
N GLU A 130 0.67 -19.31 2.94
CA GLU A 130 -0.62 -19.95 3.26
C GLU A 130 -1.11 -19.63 4.68
N ASP A 131 -0.17 -19.55 5.62
CA ASP A 131 -0.43 -19.17 7.00
C ASP A 131 -0.27 -17.66 7.17
N ILE A 132 -1.39 -16.94 7.21
CA ILE A 132 -1.46 -15.48 7.29
C ILE A 132 -0.66 -14.93 8.50
N SER A 133 -0.53 -15.69 9.59
CA SER A 133 0.28 -15.26 10.75
C SER A 133 1.76 -15.06 10.42
N LYS A 134 2.25 -15.72 9.36
CA LYS A 134 3.63 -15.63 8.86
C LYS A 134 3.78 -14.61 7.73
N MET A 135 2.78 -13.77 7.48
CA MET A 135 2.88 -12.69 6.52
C MET A 135 4.00 -11.72 6.92
N THR A 136 4.86 -11.39 5.97
CA THR A 136 6.01 -10.50 6.21
C THR A 136 6.05 -9.38 5.20
N MET A 137 6.66 -8.25 5.57
CA MET A 137 7.06 -7.20 4.64
C MET A 137 8.59 -7.03 4.64
N ASN A 138 9.14 -6.66 3.50
CA ASN A 138 10.56 -6.37 3.37
C ASN A 138 10.83 -4.88 3.63
N LEU A 139 11.24 -4.57 4.86
CA LEU A 139 11.62 -3.21 5.27
C LEU A 139 13.07 -2.85 4.89
N LYS A 140 13.92 -3.82 4.50
CA LYS A 140 15.31 -3.53 4.11
C LYS A 140 15.43 -3.10 2.64
N ALA A 141 14.43 -3.41 1.82
CA ALA A 141 14.43 -3.05 0.40
C ALA A 141 13.08 -2.48 -0.05
N PRO A 142 12.69 -1.29 0.42
CA PRO A 142 11.46 -0.64 0.02
C PRO A 142 11.45 -0.25 -1.47
N ILE A 143 10.25 -0.18 -2.03
CA ILE A 143 9.96 0.48 -3.30
C ILE A 143 9.81 1.97 -3.03
N VAL A 144 10.64 2.76 -3.70
CA VAL A 144 10.66 4.22 -3.66
C VAL A 144 10.19 4.70 -5.03
N ILE A 145 9.17 5.55 -5.05
CA ILE A 145 8.60 6.12 -6.27
C ILE A 145 8.61 7.63 -6.15
N ASN A 146 9.20 8.32 -7.12
CA ASN A 146 9.01 9.75 -7.27
C ASN A 146 7.68 9.99 -8.01
N VAL A 147 6.71 10.57 -7.32
CA VAL A 147 5.35 10.76 -7.84
C VAL A 147 5.27 11.81 -8.95
N ARG A 148 6.26 12.73 -9.04
CA ARG A 148 6.29 13.81 -10.03
C ARG A 148 6.73 13.35 -11.40
N ASN A 149 7.73 12.48 -11.48
CA ASN A 149 8.28 11.97 -12.74
C ASN A 149 7.92 10.50 -13.00
N LYS A 150 7.19 9.85 -12.08
CA LYS A 150 6.79 8.45 -12.12
C LYS A 150 7.97 7.48 -12.25
N LYS A 151 9.16 7.83 -11.73
CA LYS A 151 10.30 6.91 -11.64
C LYS A 151 10.23 6.10 -10.35
N GLY A 152 10.50 4.81 -10.45
CA GLY A 152 10.49 3.86 -9.33
C GLY A 152 11.80 3.09 -9.22
N MET A 153 12.19 2.73 -7.99
CA MET A 153 13.35 1.89 -7.71
C MET A 153 13.10 1.07 -6.45
N GLN A 154 13.64 -0.15 -6.41
CA GLN A 154 13.76 -0.89 -5.15
C GLN A 154 15.08 -0.51 -4.47
N ALA A 155 15.02 0.35 -3.46
CA ALA A 155 16.19 0.87 -2.76
C ALA A 155 16.63 -0.12 -1.67
N ILE A 156 17.87 -0.62 -1.75
CA ILE A 156 18.44 -1.46 -0.69
C ILE A 156 19.04 -0.55 0.38
N LEU A 157 18.50 -0.61 1.60
CA LEU A 157 18.97 0.21 2.71
C LEU A 157 20.22 -0.39 3.35
N ASP A 158 21.24 0.45 3.54
CA ASP A 158 22.43 0.12 4.33
C ASP A 158 22.14 0.32 5.82
N THR A 159 21.36 -0.62 6.38
CA THR A 159 20.97 -0.59 7.78
C THR A 159 20.89 -1.99 8.37
N GLU A 160 21.26 -2.07 9.66
CA GLU A 160 21.09 -3.25 10.51
C GLU A 160 19.79 -3.18 11.33
N LYS A 161 19.07 -2.04 11.30
CA LYS A 161 17.80 -1.86 12.05
C LYS A 161 16.69 -2.77 11.53
N TYR A 162 16.67 -3.02 10.22
CA TYR A 162 15.59 -3.75 9.56
C TYR A 162 16.09 -5.02 8.90
N SER A 163 15.24 -6.05 8.95
CA SER A 163 15.47 -7.30 8.25
C SER A 163 14.62 -7.38 6.98
N ILE A 164 14.95 -8.34 6.11
CA ILE A 164 14.15 -8.66 4.92
C ILE A 164 12.79 -9.29 5.24
N ARG A 165 12.57 -9.71 6.50
CA ARG A 165 11.35 -10.37 6.97
C ARG A 165 10.87 -9.71 8.25
N HIS A 166 10.04 -8.69 8.11
CA HIS A 166 9.32 -8.07 9.23
C HIS A 166 7.91 -8.66 9.32
N TYR A 167 7.56 -9.32 10.42
CA TYR A 167 6.25 -9.97 10.56
C TYR A 167 5.14 -8.94 10.78
N ILE A 168 4.18 -8.88 9.85
CA ILE A 168 3.13 -7.86 9.85
C ILE A 168 2.17 -8.06 11.01
N MET A 169 1.70 -9.30 11.22
CA MET A 169 0.71 -9.59 12.26
C MET A 169 1.27 -9.37 13.67
N GLU A 170 2.56 -9.67 13.88
CA GLU A 170 3.24 -9.43 15.16
C GLU A 170 3.38 -7.93 15.45
N GLU A 171 3.71 -7.12 14.43
CA GLU A 171 3.82 -5.67 14.58
C GLU A 171 2.45 -5.04 14.88
N ILE A 172 1.39 -5.40 14.14
CA ILE A 172 0.03 -4.88 14.38
C ILE A 172 -0.40 -5.19 15.83
N ALA A 173 -0.26 -6.44 16.27
CA ALA A 173 -0.62 -6.84 17.63
C ALA A 173 0.20 -6.07 18.69
N ARG A 174 1.48 -5.78 18.41
CA ARG A 174 2.31 -4.96 19.28
C ARG A 174 1.80 -3.51 19.37
N GLN A 175 1.43 -2.90 18.24
CA GLN A 175 0.90 -1.54 18.19
C GLN A 175 -0.43 -1.41 18.94
N GLU A 176 -1.31 -2.42 18.86
CA GLU A 176 -2.56 -2.46 19.64
C GLU A 176 -2.29 -2.45 21.15
N VAL A 177 -1.32 -3.26 21.61
CA VAL A 177 -0.93 -3.31 23.03
C VAL A 177 -0.32 -2.00 23.51
N GLU A 178 0.52 -1.34 22.68
CA GLU A 178 1.12 -0.05 23.02
C GLU A 178 0.08 1.08 23.04
N ALA A 179 -0.90 1.07 22.13
CA ALA A 179 -2.03 2.00 22.12
C ALA A 179 -2.95 1.82 23.35
N ASP A 180 -3.21 0.57 23.74
CA ASP A 180 -3.99 0.24 24.93
C ASP A 180 -3.24 0.61 26.22
N ALA A 181 -1.93 0.41 26.29
CA ALA A 181 -1.09 0.83 27.41
C ALA A 181 -1.09 2.36 27.61
N GLY A 182 -1.13 3.13 26.50
CA GLY A 182 -1.36 4.58 26.52
C GLY A 182 -2.76 4.96 27.02
N THR A 183 -3.75 4.11 26.75
CA THR A 183 -5.16 4.30 27.13
C THR A 183 -5.46 3.89 28.59
N ILE A 184 -4.61 3.07 29.24
CA ILE A 184 -4.79 2.66 30.64
C ILE A 184 -4.72 3.84 31.66
N LYS A 185 -4.30 5.05 31.26
CA LYS A 185 -4.53 6.27 32.07
C LYS A 185 -5.97 6.81 32.01
N LYS A 186 -6.82 6.35 31.10
CA LYS A 186 -8.24 6.72 30.99
C LYS A 186 -9.09 5.50 30.59
N LYS A 187 -9.72 4.91 31.62
CA LYS A 187 -10.76 3.87 31.61
C LYS A 187 -10.25 2.41 31.70
N ARG A 188 -10.18 1.96 32.95
CA ARG A 188 -10.61 0.60 33.33
C ARG A 188 -12.02 0.34 32.76
N SER A 189 -12.19 -0.68 31.93
CA SER A 189 -13.43 -1.49 31.89
C SER A 189 -13.24 -2.79 31.10
N VAL A 190 -12.97 -3.86 31.84
CA VAL A 190 -13.45 -5.24 31.72
C VAL A 190 -13.90 -5.72 30.32
N TYR A 191 -13.17 -6.70 29.77
CA TYR A 191 -13.77 -7.91 29.18
C TYR A 191 -12.89 -9.14 29.48
N SER A 192 -13.49 -10.11 30.16
CA SER A 192 -12.94 -11.44 30.42
C SER A 192 -13.44 -12.41 29.35
N TYR A 193 -12.54 -13.08 28.62
CA TYR A 193 -12.91 -14.21 27.78
C TYR A 193 -13.22 -15.43 28.65
N ARG A 194 -14.45 -15.93 28.55
CA ARG A 194 -14.90 -17.19 29.14
C ARG A 194 -14.80 -18.27 28.05
N ARG A 195 -14.22 -19.43 28.41
CA ARG A 195 -14.32 -20.68 27.64
C ARG A 195 -15.75 -21.21 27.62
#